data_AF-A0A8D8RM79-F1
#
_entry.id   AF-A0A8D8RM79-F1
#
_cell.length_a   1.000
_cell.length_b   1.000
_cell.length_c   1.000
_cell.angle_alpha   90.00
_cell.angle_beta   90.00
_cell.angle_gamma   90.00
#
_symmetry.space_group_name_H-M   'P 1'
#
loop_
_entity.id
_entity.type
_entity.pdbx_description
1 polymer ?
#
loop_
_entity_poly.entity_id
_entity_poly.type
_entity_poly.pdbx_seq_one_letter_code
_entity_poly.pdbx_strand_id
1 'polypeptide(L)'
;MMGIQVEKYEIDSCYRLGKLKGKLRPVLVKFVTQWRKDEVYRKRYLLKGHKLYIDHDLSKEELTIVRQLKPRMNQQRTEGNHAVVKGCELIVNGQKQIEDHRKSMNVSQQRKEIATTTENQISPQTKQNQVEENCVLKESKKEEVINVYTQSKKKKNEKNRPKHKYKKNK
;
A
#
# COMPACT_ATOMS: atom_id res chain seq x y z
N MET A 1 -28.34 -5.02 -4.21
CA MET A 1 -28.34 -3.85 -5.13
C MET A 1 -28.41 -2.58 -4.27
N MET A 2 -27.73 -1.48 -4.61
CA MET A 2 -27.52 -0.33 -3.69
C MET A 2 -28.76 0.57 -3.45
N GLY A 3 -29.86 0.38 -4.18
CA GLY A 3 -31.08 1.20 -4.01
C GLY A 3 -30.86 2.69 -4.28
N ILE A 4 -29.95 3.03 -5.20
CA ILE A 4 -29.71 4.41 -5.63
C ILE A 4 -30.16 4.51 -7.08
N GLN A 5 -31.07 5.44 -7.35
CA GLN A 5 -31.39 5.86 -8.72
C GLN A 5 -30.49 7.05 -9.04
N VAL A 6 -29.67 6.89 -10.07
CA VAL A 6 -28.80 7.95 -10.60
C VAL A 6 -29.30 8.29 -12.00
N GLU A 7 -29.62 9.55 -12.22
CA GLU A 7 -30.11 10.03 -13.50
C GLU A 7 -28.96 10.46 -14.42
N LYS A 8 -29.21 10.47 -15.74
CA LYS A 8 -28.15 10.75 -16.73
C LYS A 8 -27.53 12.14 -16.55
N TYR A 9 -28.33 13.14 -16.17
CA TYR A 9 -27.85 14.51 -15.97
C TYR A 9 -27.00 14.67 -14.69
N GLU A 10 -26.94 13.67 -13.82
CA GLU A 10 -26.12 13.71 -12.61
C GLU A 10 -24.69 13.24 -12.83
N ILE A 11 -24.44 12.64 -14.01
CA ILE A 11 -23.14 12.17 -14.46
C ILE A 11 -22.59 13.20 -15.45
N ASP A 12 -21.46 13.80 -15.09
CA ASP A 12 -20.73 14.72 -15.96
C ASP A 12 -19.99 13.95 -17.05
N SER A 13 -19.25 12.91 -16.66
CA SER A 13 -18.52 12.06 -17.60
C SER A 13 -18.29 10.65 -17.04
N CYS A 14 -18.20 9.67 -17.94
CA CYS A 14 -18.01 8.27 -17.59
C CYS A 14 -17.17 7.58 -18.68
N TYR A 15 -16.00 7.05 -18.30
CA TYR A 15 -15.13 6.37 -19.25
C TYR A 15 -14.29 5.28 -18.59
N ARG A 16 -13.80 4.33 -19.39
CA ARG A 16 -12.95 3.22 -18.92
C ARG A 16 -11.48 3.61 -18.95
N LEU A 17 -10.76 3.33 -17.86
CA LEU A 17 -9.32 3.59 -17.77
C LEU A 17 -8.50 2.44 -18.36
N GLY A 18 -7.39 2.77 -19.01
CA GLY A 18 -6.38 1.83 -19.49
C GLY A 18 -6.67 1.18 -20.85
N LYS A 19 -5.68 0.42 -21.36
CA LYS A 19 -5.71 -0.24 -22.68
C LYS A 19 -6.55 -1.52 -22.65
N LEU A 20 -7.18 -1.85 -23.78
CA LEU A 20 -7.94 -3.10 -23.93
C LEU A 20 -6.96 -4.29 -24.02
N LYS A 21 -6.73 -4.98 -22.90
CA LYS A 21 -5.78 -6.09 -22.77
C LYS A 21 -6.40 -7.35 -22.16
N GLY A 22 -7.68 -7.61 -22.43
CA GLY A 22 -8.41 -8.80 -21.93
C GLY A 22 -8.70 -8.80 -20.42
N LYS A 23 -8.35 -7.74 -19.68
CA LYS A 23 -8.70 -7.55 -18.27
C LYS A 23 -9.86 -6.57 -18.12
N LEU A 24 -10.65 -6.75 -17.06
CA LEU A 24 -11.66 -5.77 -16.67
C LEU A 24 -10.99 -4.42 -16.39
N ARG A 25 -11.53 -3.36 -17.01
CA ARG A 25 -11.04 -1.99 -16.87
C ARG A 25 -11.90 -1.26 -15.84
N PRO A 26 -11.30 -0.51 -14.91
CA PRO A 26 -12.08 0.33 -14.01
C PRO A 26 -12.77 1.43 -14.82
N VAL A 27 -13.96 1.79 -14.37
CA VAL A 27 -14.75 2.89 -14.92
C VAL A 27 -14.54 4.08 -14.00
N LEU A 28 -14.03 5.19 -14.55
CA LEU A 28 -14.01 6.46 -13.87
C LEU A 28 -15.33 7.17 -14.15
N VAL A 29 -16.00 7.59 -13.08
CA VAL A 29 -17.26 8.33 -13.15
C VAL A 29 -17.06 9.66 -12.44
N LYS A 30 -17.28 10.75 -13.16
CA LYS A 30 -17.36 12.10 -12.62
C LYS A 30 -18.82 12.48 -12.48
N PHE A 31 -19.21 12.84 -11.26
CA PHE A 31 -20.55 13.33 -10.97
C PHE A 31 -20.59 14.84 -11.12
N VAL A 32 -21.75 15.38 -11.50
CA VAL A 32 -21.99 16.83 -11.56
C VAL A 32 -21.95 17.42 -10.15
N THR A 33 -22.51 16.72 -9.16
CA THR A 33 -22.56 17.19 -7.77
C THR A 33 -21.81 16.28 -6.82
N GLN A 34 -21.13 16.89 -5.84
CA GLN A 34 -20.42 16.15 -4.79
C GLN A 34 -21.40 15.38 -3.89
N TRP A 35 -22.60 15.93 -3.63
CA TRP A 35 -23.63 15.25 -2.83
C TRP A 35 -24.02 13.90 -3.41
N ARG A 36 -24.21 13.82 -4.74
CA ARG A 36 -24.56 12.55 -5.40
C ARG A 36 -23.41 11.54 -5.32
N LYS A 37 -22.18 12.00 -5.52
CA LYS A 37 -20.97 11.18 -5.32
C LYS A 37 -20.89 10.64 -3.89
N ASP A 38 -21.16 11.47 -2.89
CA ASP A 38 -21.13 11.09 -1.48
C ASP A 38 -22.24 10.09 -1.13
N GLU A 39 -23.44 10.24 -1.68
CA GLU A 39 -24.54 9.29 -1.49
C GLU A 39 -24.16 7.89 -1.99
N VAL A 40 -23.63 7.82 -3.21
CA VAL A 40 -23.11 6.58 -3.81
C VAL A 40 -21.99 5.99 -2.95
N TYR A 41 -21.05 6.82 -2.51
CA TYR A 41 -19.91 6.37 -1.73
C TYR A 41 -20.30 5.87 -0.34
N ARG A 42 -21.30 6.48 0.32
CA ARG A 42 -21.81 6.04 1.64
C ARG A 42 -22.44 4.66 1.55
N LYS A 43 -23.15 4.34 0.49
CA LYS A 43 -23.83 3.03 0.30
C LYS A 43 -22.91 1.94 -0.27
N ARG A 44 -21.64 2.24 -0.59
CA ARG A 44 -20.69 1.27 -1.19
C ARG A 44 -20.46 0.01 -0.36
N TYR A 45 -20.66 0.06 0.95
CA TYR A 45 -20.50 -1.12 1.81
C TYR A 45 -21.51 -2.23 1.48
N LEU A 46 -22.65 -1.88 0.87
CA LEU A 46 -23.66 -2.82 0.37
C LEU A 46 -23.15 -3.66 -0.82
N LEU A 47 -21.99 -3.30 -1.39
CA LEU A 47 -21.33 -4.08 -2.44
C LEU A 47 -20.42 -5.19 -1.88
N LYS A 48 -20.24 -5.27 -0.55
CA LYS A 48 -19.50 -6.38 0.07
C LYS A 48 -20.13 -7.72 -0.32
N GLY A 49 -19.29 -8.66 -0.76
CA GLY A 49 -19.73 -9.97 -1.27
C GLY A 49 -20.02 -10.01 -2.78
N HIS A 50 -20.11 -8.86 -3.45
CA HIS A 50 -20.17 -8.79 -4.91
C HIS A 50 -18.77 -8.68 -5.54
N LYS A 51 -18.67 -8.93 -6.86
CA LYS A 51 -17.42 -8.84 -7.64
C LYS A 51 -17.03 -7.40 -8.01
N LEU A 52 -17.74 -6.40 -7.46
CA LEU A 52 -17.57 -4.98 -7.78
C LEU A 52 -17.21 -4.22 -6.50
N TYR A 53 -16.36 -3.21 -6.65
CA TYR A 53 -16.02 -2.29 -5.57
C TYR A 53 -16.00 -0.86 -6.13
N ILE A 54 -16.26 0.10 -5.24
CA ILE A 54 -16.19 1.53 -5.52
C ILE A 54 -15.11 2.09 -4.60
N ASP A 55 -14.19 2.86 -5.17
CA ASP A 55 -13.15 3.57 -4.43
C ASP A 55 -12.99 4.99 -4.95
N HIS A 56 -12.29 5.83 -4.19
CA HIS A 56 -11.97 7.20 -4.62
C HIS A 56 -10.89 7.20 -5.69
N ASP A 57 -11.02 8.14 -6.63
CA ASP A 57 -9.93 8.51 -7.53
C ASP A 57 -9.00 9.46 -6.76
N LEU A 58 -7.83 8.96 -6.39
CA LEU A 58 -6.84 9.65 -5.55
C LEU A 58 -5.58 9.93 -6.36
N SER A 59 -4.90 11.02 -6.04
CA SER A 59 -3.60 11.33 -6.63
C SER A 59 -2.53 10.32 -6.18
N LYS A 60 -1.37 10.34 -6.85
CA LYS A 60 -0.25 9.47 -6.47
C LYS A 60 0.29 9.81 -5.09
N GLU A 61 0.32 11.09 -4.72
CA GLU A 61 0.74 11.52 -3.38
C GLU A 61 -0.23 11.01 -2.31
N GLU A 62 -1.53 11.22 -2.54
CA GLU A 62 -2.58 10.77 -1.62
C GLU A 62 -2.58 9.26 -1.43
N LEU A 63 -2.42 8.49 -2.52
CA LEU A 63 -2.30 7.03 -2.45
C LEU A 63 -1.11 6.58 -1.60
N THR A 64 -0.01 7.33 -1.63
CA THR A 64 1.19 7.03 -0.85
C THR A 64 0.92 7.27 0.63
N ILE A 65 0.30 8.39 0.98
CA ILE A 65 -0.09 8.71 2.36
C ILE A 65 -1.07 7.64 2.88
N VAL A 66 -2.12 7.31 2.14
CA VAL A 66 -3.10 6.28 2.53
C VAL A 66 -2.43 4.91 2.75
N ARG A 67 -1.44 4.55 1.93
CA ARG A 67 -0.68 3.30 2.13
C ARG A 67 0.13 3.32 3.43
N GLN A 68 0.69 4.46 3.82
CA GLN A 68 1.43 4.61 5.08
C GLN A 68 0.51 4.61 6.31
N LEU A 69 -0.71 5.16 6.19
CA LEU A 69 -1.67 5.22 7.29
C LEU A 69 -2.39 3.88 7.55
N LYS A 70 -2.59 3.05 6.52
CA LYS A 70 -3.29 1.75 6.64
C LYS A 70 -2.70 0.82 7.72
N PRO A 71 -1.38 0.62 7.82
CA PRO A 71 -0.77 -0.16 8.90
C PRO A 71 -1.13 0.37 10.29
N ARG A 72 -0.99 1.69 10.51
CA ARG A 72 -1.32 2.33 11.80
C ARG A 72 -2.80 2.19 12.14
N MET A 73 -3.68 2.36 11.15
CA MET A 73 -5.12 2.13 11.30
C MET A 73 -5.42 0.69 11.74
N ASN A 74 -4.77 -0.30 11.11
CA ASN A 74 -4.97 -1.70 11.46
C ASN A 74 -4.46 -2.02 12.87
N GLN A 75 -3.30 -1.49 13.26
CA GLN A 75 -2.77 -1.63 14.61
C GLN A 75 -3.76 -1.11 15.66
N GLN A 76 -4.26 0.12 15.47
CA GLN A 76 -5.24 0.72 16.38
C GLN A 76 -6.53 -0.11 16.49
N ARG A 77 -6.98 -0.72 15.39
CA ARG A 77 -8.13 -1.64 15.42
C ARG A 77 -7.86 -2.93 16.19
N THR A 78 -6.65 -3.48 16.09
CA THR A 78 -6.24 -4.65 16.87
C THR A 78 -6.16 -4.34 18.36
N GLU A 79 -5.77 -3.11 18.71
CA GLU A 79 -5.76 -2.60 20.10
C GLU A 79 -7.17 -2.31 20.64
N GLY A 80 -8.23 -2.50 19.84
CA GLY A 80 -9.63 -2.28 20.25
C GLY A 80 -10.15 -0.86 19.98
N ASN A 81 -9.35 0.03 19.39
CA ASN A 81 -9.77 1.38 19.06
C ASN A 81 -10.57 1.45 17.75
N HIS A 82 -11.52 2.37 17.68
CA HIS A 82 -12.23 2.68 16.44
C HIS A 82 -11.39 3.61 15.57
N ALA A 83 -10.60 3.03 14.66
CA ALA A 83 -9.74 3.77 13.74
C ALA A 83 -10.22 3.72 12.28
N VAL A 84 -10.15 4.86 11.59
CA VAL A 84 -10.55 5.03 10.18
C VAL A 84 -9.60 5.98 9.48
N VAL A 85 -9.24 5.67 8.22
CA VAL A 85 -8.57 6.64 7.34
C VAL A 85 -9.64 7.38 6.53
N LYS A 86 -9.65 8.70 6.59
CA LYS A 86 -10.55 9.57 5.83
C LYS A 86 -9.73 10.59 5.05
N GLY A 87 -9.83 10.55 3.72
CA GLY A 87 -8.91 11.31 2.86
C GLY A 87 -7.47 10.85 3.09
N CYS A 88 -6.64 11.76 3.59
CA CYS A 88 -5.23 11.52 3.91
C CYS A 88 -4.94 11.62 5.41
N GLU A 89 -5.95 11.36 6.26
CA GLU A 89 -5.86 11.54 7.70
C GLU A 89 -6.30 10.27 8.45
N LEU A 90 -5.60 9.97 9.55
CA LEU A 90 -5.98 8.91 10.48
C LEU A 90 -6.83 9.49 11.60
N ILE A 91 -8.03 8.96 11.76
CA ILE A 91 -8.98 9.32 12.82
C ILE A 91 -9.10 8.12 13.76
N VAL A 92 -8.82 8.32 15.04
CA VAL A 92 -8.93 7.31 16.10
C VAL A 92 -9.91 7.80 17.15
N ASN A 93 -10.94 7.02 17.44
CA ASN A 93 -12.00 7.34 18.42
C ASN A 93 -12.62 8.74 18.19
N GLY A 94 -12.75 9.15 16.93
CA GLY A 94 -13.32 10.44 16.53
C GLY A 94 -12.33 11.61 16.51
N GLN A 95 -11.08 11.41 16.95
CA GLN A 95 -10.06 12.44 16.98
C GLN A 95 -9.03 12.26 15.86
N LYS A 96 -8.64 13.37 15.23
CA LYS A 96 -7.58 13.41 14.23
C LYS A 96 -6.23 13.21 14.90
N GLN A 97 -5.48 12.21 14.44
CA GLN A 97 -4.09 12.03 14.85
C GLN A 97 -3.23 13.02 14.06
N ILE A 98 -2.71 14.03 14.75
CA ILE A 98 -1.70 14.92 14.19
C ILE A 98 -0.37 14.19 14.31
N GLU A 99 0.30 13.93 13.19
CA GLU A 99 1.64 13.38 13.25
C GLU A 99 2.60 14.45 13.78
N ASP A 100 2.95 14.36 15.06
CA ASP A 100 4.07 15.12 15.62
C ASP A 100 5.37 14.63 14.96
N HIS A 101 5.76 15.28 13.86
CA HIS A 101 7.05 15.06 13.20
C HIS A 101 8.26 15.33 14.12
N ARG A 102 8.05 15.82 15.35
CA ARG A 102 9.10 16.08 16.35
C ARG A 102 9.59 14.82 17.08
N LYS A 103 8.86 13.70 17.06
CA LYS A 103 9.24 12.51 17.86
C LYS A 103 10.29 11.60 17.22
N SER A 104 10.63 11.78 15.94
CA SER A 104 11.62 10.91 15.27
C SER A 104 13.08 11.35 15.43
N MET A 105 13.39 12.45 16.14
CA MET A 105 14.77 12.90 16.36
C MET A 105 15.40 12.50 17.69
N ASN A 106 14.65 11.87 18.62
CA ASN A 106 15.14 11.61 19.98
C ASN A 106 15.38 10.12 20.31
N VAL A 107 15.45 9.22 19.32
CA VAL A 107 15.73 7.78 19.56
C VAL A 107 17.24 7.45 19.56
N SER A 108 18.12 8.44 19.38
CA SER A 108 19.58 8.24 19.37
C SER A 108 20.30 8.63 20.66
N GLN A 109 19.61 9.06 21.73
CA GLN A 109 20.27 9.60 22.94
C GLN A 109 19.88 8.95 24.29
N GLN A 110 19.26 7.76 24.31
CA GLN A 110 19.01 7.04 25.56
C GLN A 110 19.62 5.63 25.54
N ARG A 111 20.94 5.57 25.51
CA ARG A 111 21.73 4.45 26.07
C ARG A 111 23.04 5.00 26.63
N LYS A 112 22.96 5.67 27.77
CA LYS A 112 24.08 5.75 28.72
C LYS A 112 23.49 5.64 30.12
N GLU A 113 24.28 5.00 30.98
CA GLU A 113 24.14 4.93 32.44
C GLU A 113 23.40 3.70 33.00
N ILE A 114 24.15 2.58 33.08
CA ILE A 114 24.27 1.83 34.35
C ILE A 114 25.76 1.50 34.56
N ALA A 115 26.37 2.24 35.50
CA ALA A 115 27.41 1.93 36.50
C ALA A 115 28.61 0.96 36.20
N THR A 116 29.83 1.51 36.29
CA THR A 116 31.03 1.13 37.12
C THR A 116 31.18 -0.34 37.58
N THR A 117 32.31 -1.06 37.51
CA THR A 117 33.72 -0.75 37.81
C THR A 117 34.61 -1.92 37.29
N THR A 118 35.81 -1.66 36.75
CA THR A 118 37.13 -2.23 37.16
C THR A 118 38.17 -1.87 36.08
N GLU A 119 39.27 -1.32 36.56
CA GLU A 119 40.43 -0.79 35.85
C GLU A 119 41.15 -1.86 35.02
N ASN A 120 41.68 -1.48 33.85
CA ASN A 120 43.12 -1.59 33.61
C ASN A 120 43.56 -0.84 32.34
N GLN A 121 44.75 -0.26 32.49
CA GLN A 121 45.42 0.72 31.66
C GLN A 121 45.99 0.09 30.38
N ILE A 122 46.08 0.87 29.29
CA ILE A 122 47.27 1.09 28.44
C ILE A 122 46.96 2.22 27.43
N SER A 123 47.95 3.09 27.22
CA SER A 123 47.94 4.37 26.50
C SER A 123 48.50 4.22 25.04
N PRO A 124 48.85 5.29 24.28
CA PRO A 124 48.03 5.88 23.22
C PRO A 124 48.71 5.88 21.83
N GLN A 125 47.97 5.75 20.71
CA GLN A 125 48.51 6.12 19.38
C GLN A 125 47.46 6.82 18.48
N THR A 126 47.67 8.13 18.35
CA THR A 126 47.74 8.97 17.14
C THR A 126 46.74 8.78 16.00
N LYS A 127 45.95 9.84 15.76
CA LYS A 127 45.17 10.09 14.54
C LYS A 127 46.06 10.74 13.47
N GLN A 128 46.05 10.24 12.24
CA GLN A 128 46.11 11.05 11.01
C GLN A 128 45.29 10.41 9.87
N ASN A 129 44.75 11.28 9.02
CA ASN A 129 43.67 11.12 8.05
C ASN A 129 44.00 10.27 6.80
N GLN A 130 42.96 9.72 6.16
CA GLN A 130 42.48 10.02 4.78
C GLN A 130 41.41 8.98 4.37
N VAL A 131 40.13 9.37 4.19
CA VAL A 131 39.42 9.68 2.93
C VAL A 131 39.56 8.60 1.85
N GLU A 132 38.38 8.21 1.34
CA GLU A 132 38.07 7.43 0.11
C GLU A 132 37.58 5.98 0.30
N GLU A 133 36.62 5.64 -0.56
CA GLU A 133 35.83 4.41 -0.65
C GLU A 133 34.65 4.25 0.33
N ASN A 134 33.46 4.69 -0.13
CA ASN A 134 32.28 3.81 -0.21
C ASN A 134 31.17 4.48 -1.03
N CYS A 135 31.41 4.57 -2.34
CA CYS A 135 30.42 4.94 -3.35
C CYS A 135 30.09 3.76 -4.28
N VAL A 136 30.05 2.52 -3.78
CA VAL A 136 29.48 1.39 -4.52
C VAL A 136 28.99 0.39 -3.48
N LEU A 137 27.67 0.18 -3.36
CA LEU A 137 26.98 -1.00 -2.79
C LEU A 137 25.51 -0.65 -2.50
N LYS A 138 24.76 -0.26 -3.53
CA LYS A 138 23.28 -0.14 -3.46
C LYS A 138 22.53 -0.81 -4.61
N GLU A 139 23.14 -1.78 -5.29
CA GLU A 139 22.48 -2.46 -6.43
C GLU A 139 22.27 -3.98 -6.29
N SER A 140 22.85 -4.67 -5.31
CA SER A 140 22.78 -6.14 -5.25
C SER A 140 21.55 -6.76 -4.57
N LYS A 141 20.63 -5.98 -3.98
CA LYS A 141 19.47 -6.54 -3.23
C LYS A 141 18.13 -6.52 -3.98
N LYS A 142 18.08 -6.06 -5.23
CA LYS A 142 16.82 -5.98 -6.01
C LYS A 142 16.53 -7.21 -6.90
N GLU A 143 17.50 -8.09 -7.13
CA GLU A 143 17.33 -9.17 -8.12
C GLU A 143 16.86 -10.51 -7.53
N GLU A 144 17.11 -10.82 -6.26
CA GLU A 144 16.70 -12.11 -5.67
C GLU A 144 15.18 -12.24 -5.47
N VAL A 145 14.47 -11.13 -5.23
CA VAL A 145 13.02 -11.18 -4.91
C VAL A 145 12.17 -11.48 -6.16
N ILE A 146 12.66 -11.17 -7.36
CA ILE A 146 11.91 -11.34 -8.61
C ILE A 146 11.88 -12.81 -9.06
N ASN A 147 12.91 -13.60 -8.73
CA ASN A 147 13.07 -14.95 -9.28
C ASN A 147 12.25 -16.03 -8.55
N VAL A 148 11.80 -15.79 -7.31
CA VAL A 148 10.93 -16.73 -6.57
C VAL A 148 9.50 -16.74 -7.12
N TYR A 149 9.03 -15.60 -7.66
CA TYR A 149 7.64 -15.45 -8.11
C TYR A 149 7.38 -16.06 -9.49
N THR A 150 8.40 -16.13 -10.36
CA THR A 150 8.27 -16.65 -11.73
C THR A 150 8.27 -18.18 -11.79
N GLN A 151 8.95 -18.87 -10.87
CA GLN A 151 9.00 -20.34 -10.84
C GLN A 151 7.69 -20.97 -10.33
N SER A 152 6.98 -20.29 -9.41
CA SER A 152 5.73 -20.79 -8.83
C SER A 152 4.54 -20.79 -9.81
N LYS A 153 4.58 -20.02 -10.90
CA LYS A 153 3.51 -19.99 -11.92
C LYS A 153 3.69 -20.97 -13.07
N LYS A 154 4.91 -21.46 -13.35
CA LYS A 154 5.14 -22.44 -14.42
C LYS A 154 4.61 -23.85 -14.04
N LYS A 155 4.74 -24.28 -12.78
CA LYS A 155 4.31 -25.63 -12.36
C LYS A 155 2.79 -25.85 -12.30
N LYS A 156 1.96 -24.80 -12.25
CA LYS A 156 0.49 -24.94 -12.20
C LYS A 156 -0.19 -25.02 -13.58
N ASN A 157 0.47 -24.58 -14.66
CA ASN A 157 -0.14 -24.55 -16.00
C ASN A 157 0.12 -25.82 -16.83
N GLU A 158 0.98 -26.73 -16.39
CA GLU A 158 1.33 -27.92 -17.17
C GLU A 158 0.42 -29.14 -16.89
N LYS A 159 -0.33 -29.12 -15.78
CA LYS A 159 -1.22 -30.24 -15.40
C LYS A 159 -2.62 -30.21 -15.99
N ASN A 160 -3.04 -29.10 -16.62
CA ASN A 160 -4.43 -28.90 -17.09
C ASN A 160 -4.54 -28.68 -18.61
N ARG A 161 -3.72 -29.35 -19.42
CA ARG A 161 -3.85 -29.31 -20.89
C ARG A 161 -4.57 -30.58 -21.39
N PRO A 162 -5.81 -30.50 -21.92
CA PRO A 162 -6.48 -31.67 -22.48
C PRO A 162 -5.74 -32.15 -23.74
N LYS A 163 -5.43 -33.44 -23.81
CA LYS A 163 -4.80 -34.06 -24.99
C LYS A 163 -5.86 -34.33 -26.05
N HIS A 164 -5.96 -33.47 -27.07
CA HIS A 164 -6.83 -33.72 -28.22
C HIS A 164 -6.14 -34.74 -29.15
N LYS A 165 -6.65 -35.97 -29.19
CA LYS A 165 -6.25 -36.98 -30.18
C LYS A 165 -7.09 -36.77 -31.45
N TYR A 166 -6.46 -36.41 -32.57
CA TYR A 166 -7.08 -36.52 -33.88
C TYR A 166 -6.87 -37.95 -34.41
N LYS A 167 -7.98 -38.66 -34.70
CA LYS A 167 -7.94 -39.90 -35.47
C LYS A 167 -7.81 -39.51 -36.95
N LYS A 168 -6.72 -39.94 -37.61
CA LYS A 168 -6.63 -39.95 -39.07
C LYS A 168 -7.46 -41.12 -39.56
N ASN A 169 -8.52 -40.85 -40.30
CA ASN A 169 -9.21 -41.88 -41.08
C ASN A 169 -8.43 -42.10 -42.38
N LYS A 170 -8.31 -43.37 -42.75
CA LYS A 170 -7.68 -43.90 -43.96
C LYS A 170 -8.76 -44.12 -45.02
#